data_AF-A0A1B0B4W1-F1
#
_entry.id   AF-A0A1B0B4W1-F1
#
_cell.length_a   1.000
_cell.length_b   1.000
_cell.length_c   1.000
_cell.angle_alpha   90.00
_cell.angle_beta   90.00
_cell.angle_gamma   90.00
#
_symmetry.space_group_name_H-M   'P 1'
#
loop_
_entity.id
_entity.type
_entity.pdbx_description
1 polymer ?
#
loop_
_entity_poly.entity_id
_entity_poly.type
_entity_poly.pdbx_seq_one_letter_code
_entity_poly.pdbx_strand_id
1 'polypeptide(L)'
;MSTKQKKNPPKGAKKNLGAKGNEEKSLTKVDRKFYELQIANINRNLATAKRRLAYLEIRNEELEKSVDKEEQDELFAQLQDDMEARTKEVLSLEGFINEMLKDHKRKEEEYVAHIVDLERKYKAMQNQLKSDIKLLSGKLATLEEFQLERDRILVLFENQNLELKAMEEEKKIHETEMEEKLIVEREEMRKEVSAEISKLVEDFMRSTEIRNAGYVRRIMRENVALQQELKALFKTYYEMKELMGDAEQREYHLRTENQTFKDLKEQLLRNANNKHKIIENLVSNYEKLKSKYIEMSKYRKLYQDLTRRSDCDNKMKMKTEARLKVLKQRIELVERERNKLMSSNQRLEIDVQHLRGTINKAKSAILSYADSTDYLKQTYRKVSVDTFDTEQYLESERQGLLKSLQEILCAHVQENEDIRTPSIETLERSKSSIYRIGDAGFVPLTQPSLMELFKETRPSQDPLTTAADRRVSQLEHGLFIPRERQIENAYLIDVEIGSDFFVSSSGPEMVDEVEEVAEEEEEGESSSGDEVPALPLRRVTEKGESKQLIVEKTSSIVYSSPSAEEVISRYSVLTSDFLETIEEIQIEEGM
;
A
#
# COMPACT_ATOMS: atom_id res chain seq x y z
N MET A 1 57.01 -38.04 24.62
CA MET A 1 57.49 -37.62 25.95
C MET A 1 56.84 -38.59 26.95
N SER A 2 57.47 -39.70 27.36
CA SER A 2 58.33 -39.84 28.57
C SER A 2 57.65 -39.20 29.81
N THR A 3 57.35 -39.88 30.93
CA THR A 3 58.17 -40.84 31.71
C THR A 3 57.39 -41.57 32.84
N LYS A 4 57.66 -42.88 32.99
CA LYS A 4 58.10 -43.67 34.19
C LYS A 4 57.31 -43.64 35.53
N GLN A 5 56.83 -44.81 36.01
CA GLN A 5 57.40 -45.71 37.07
C GLN A 5 56.76 -45.49 38.47
N LYS A 6 56.56 -46.44 39.42
CA LYS A 6 56.82 -47.90 39.61
C LYS A 6 56.47 -48.25 41.09
N LYS A 7 56.02 -49.49 41.40
CA LYS A 7 56.38 -50.39 42.55
C LYS A 7 55.20 -51.13 43.23
N ASN A 8 55.26 -52.47 43.19
CA ASN A 8 54.64 -53.47 44.10
C ASN A 8 55.65 -53.82 45.25
N PRO A 9 55.51 -54.94 46.01
CA PRO A 9 54.56 -55.37 47.08
C PRO A 9 55.35 -55.82 48.37
N PRO A 10 54.77 -56.58 49.33
CA PRO A 10 55.10 -58.03 49.49
C PRO A 10 53.92 -58.87 50.09
N LYS A 11 53.92 -60.19 50.41
CA LYS A 11 54.56 -61.48 50.04
C LYS A 11 54.36 -62.46 51.25
N GLY A 12 54.01 -63.74 51.02
CA GLY A 12 54.12 -64.85 52.01
C GLY A 12 52.80 -65.60 52.29
N ALA A 13 52.53 -66.89 52.06
CA ALA A 13 53.23 -68.18 51.92
C ALA A 13 53.18 -69.13 53.16
N LYS A 14 52.45 -70.26 52.99
CA LYS A 14 52.60 -71.63 53.55
C LYS A 14 52.41 -71.91 55.06
N LYS A 15 51.58 -72.91 55.43
CA LYS A 15 51.98 -74.32 55.79
C LYS A 15 50.81 -75.17 56.35
N ASN A 16 51.03 -76.49 56.28
CA ASN A 16 50.17 -77.66 56.56
C ASN A 16 49.90 -78.00 58.06
N LEU A 17 49.03 -79.01 58.25
CA LEU A 17 49.05 -80.15 59.21
C LEU A 17 47.94 -80.18 60.28
N GLY A 18 47.32 -81.36 60.48
CA GLY A 18 46.90 -81.82 61.82
C GLY A 18 45.57 -82.57 61.91
N ALA A 19 45.65 -83.87 62.19
CA ALA A 19 44.55 -84.80 62.47
C ALA A 19 44.24 -84.94 63.99
N LYS A 20 43.23 -85.79 64.30
CA LYS A 20 42.73 -86.32 65.61
C LYS A 20 41.51 -85.56 66.14
N GLY A 21 40.44 -86.17 66.67
CA GLY A 21 40.08 -87.55 67.02
C GLY A 21 38.93 -87.51 68.06
N ASN A 22 37.99 -88.46 67.97
CA ASN A 22 37.03 -88.97 68.97
C ASN A 22 36.46 -88.09 70.11
N GLU A 23 35.12 -88.10 70.24
CA GLU A 23 34.43 -88.74 71.37
C GLU A 23 32.89 -88.75 71.15
N GLU A 24 32.36 -89.93 70.86
CA GLU A 24 30.93 -90.21 70.77
C GLU A 24 30.40 -90.48 72.20
N LYS A 25 29.91 -89.44 72.87
CA LYS A 25 29.18 -89.58 74.13
C LYS A 25 27.73 -89.93 73.82
N SER A 26 27.31 -91.13 74.24
CA SER A 26 25.93 -91.60 74.14
C SER A 26 25.00 -90.71 74.98
N LEU A 27 24.44 -89.68 74.36
CA LEU A 27 23.38 -88.83 74.93
C LEU A 27 22.19 -89.69 75.37
N THR A 28 21.74 -89.51 76.62
CA THR A 28 20.56 -90.16 77.19
C THR A 28 19.33 -89.89 76.32
N LYS A 29 18.39 -90.83 76.19
CA LYS A 29 17.20 -90.68 75.30
C LYS A 29 16.41 -89.38 75.56
N VAL A 30 16.41 -88.88 76.80
CA VAL A 30 15.77 -87.61 77.18
C VAL A 30 16.55 -86.41 76.65
N ASP A 31 17.86 -86.37 76.84
CA ASP A 31 18.75 -85.32 76.31
C ASP A 31 18.67 -85.27 74.78
N ARG A 32 18.61 -86.45 74.13
CA ARG A 32 18.40 -86.55 72.68
C ARG A 32 17.09 -85.88 72.24
N LYS A 33 15.96 -86.16 72.92
CA LYS A 33 14.67 -85.51 72.61
C LYS A 33 14.66 -84.01 72.93
N PHE A 34 15.33 -83.58 74.00
CA PHE A 34 15.47 -82.16 74.33
C PHE A 34 16.28 -81.42 73.26
N TYR A 35 17.43 -81.97 72.86
CA TYR A 35 18.22 -81.43 71.76
C TYR A 35 17.47 -81.49 70.42
N GLU A 36 16.68 -82.52 70.14
CA GLU A 36 15.79 -82.57 68.96
C GLU A 36 14.74 -81.45 68.97
N LEU A 37 14.10 -81.18 70.11
CA LEU A 37 13.16 -80.07 70.27
C LEU A 37 13.86 -78.71 70.14
N GLN A 38 15.05 -78.57 70.71
CA GLN A 38 15.88 -77.37 70.60
C GLN A 38 16.31 -77.15 69.14
N ILE A 39 16.74 -78.20 68.44
CA ILE A 39 17.07 -78.19 67.01
C ILE A 39 15.82 -77.82 66.20
N ALA A 40 14.65 -78.37 66.51
CA ALA A 40 13.41 -78.02 65.81
C ALA A 40 12.99 -76.56 66.04
N ASN A 41 13.17 -76.03 67.25
CA ASN A 41 12.92 -74.63 67.57
C ASN A 41 13.93 -73.70 66.88
N ILE A 42 15.23 -74.04 66.93
CA ILE A 42 16.30 -73.33 66.22
C ILE A 42 16.02 -73.35 64.71
N ASN A 43 15.60 -74.48 64.13
CA ASN A 43 15.26 -74.60 62.72
C ASN A 43 14.03 -73.77 62.35
N ARG A 44 13.02 -73.67 63.23
CA ARG A 44 11.88 -72.76 63.02
C ARG A 44 12.33 -71.29 63.07
N ASN A 45 13.12 -70.91 64.07
CA ASN A 45 13.66 -69.55 64.18
C ASN A 45 14.57 -69.21 63.00
N LEU A 46 15.37 -70.16 62.52
CA LEU A 46 16.21 -70.04 61.33
C LEU A 46 15.35 -69.92 60.07
N ALA A 47 14.25 -70.66 59.94
CA ALA A 47 13.31 -70.52 58.83
C ALA A 47 12.60 -69.15 58.85
N THR A 48 12.20 -68.66 60.02
CA THR A 48 11.61 -67.32 60.19
C THR A 48 12.63 -66.23 59.87
N ALA A 49 13.88 -66.36 60.34
CA ALA A 49 14.97 -65.44 60.03
C ALA A 49 15.30 -65.43 58.52
N LYS A 50 15.34 -66.60 57.87
CA LYS A 50 15.51 -66.71 56.42
C LYS A 50 14.37 -66.06 55.64
N ARG A 51 13.12 -66.24 56.06
CA ARG A 51 11.96 -65.56 55.45
C ARG A 51 12.03 -64.05 55.64
N ARG A 52 12.46 -63.59 56.82
CA ARG A 52 12.64 -62.16 57.09
C ARG A 52 13.78 -61.58 56.26
N LEU A 53 14.88 -62.31 56.10
CA LEU A 53 15.98 -61.92 55.21
C LEU A 53 15.51 -61.84 53.76
N ALA A 54 14.84 -62.86 53.23
CA ALA A 54 14.30 -62.83 51.87
C ALA A 54 13.31 -61.66 51.65
N TYR A 55 12.46 -61.37 52.63
CA TYR A 55 11.58 -60.19 52.58
C TYR A 55 12.37 -58.88 52.59
N LEU A 56 13.42 -58.78 53.41
CA LEU A 56 14.28 -57.60 53.46
C LEU A 56 15.11 -57.45 52.18
N GLU A 57 15.56 -58.54 51.56
CA GLU A 57 16.27 -58.55 50.27
C GLU A 57 15.35 -58.03 49.16
N ILE A 58 14.14 -58.58 49.02
CA ILE A 58 13.14 -58.08 48.06
C ILE A 58 12.83 -56.60 48.32
N ARG A 59 12.65 -56.22 49.58
CA ARG A 59 12.36 -54.82 49.91
C ARG A 59 13.54 -53.89 49.63
N ASN A 60 14.77 -54.36 49.83
CA ASN A 60 15.96 -53.59 49.51
C ASN A 60 16.13 -53.44 48.00
N GLU A 61 15.90 -54.50 47.22
CA GLU A 61 15.87 -54.42 45.75
C GLU A 61 14.77 -53.46 45.23
N GLU A 62 13.59 -53.43 45.86
CA GLU A 62 12.54 -52.47 45.52
C GLU A 62 12.95 -51.03 45.83
N LEU A 63 13.63 -50.81 46.97
CA LEU A 63 14.12 -49.50 47.37
C LEU A 63 15.26 -49.02 46.46
N GLU A 64 16.22 -49.89 46.13
CA GLU A 64 17.28 -49.60 45.16
C GLU A 64 16.68 -49.21 43.80
N LYS A 65 15.71 -49.98 43.28
CA LYS A 65 14.99 -49.63 42.05
C LYS A 65 14.18 -48.33 42.14
N SER A 66 13.73 -47.92 43.33
CA SER A 66 13.03 -46.66 43.53
C SER A 66 13.99 -45.49 43.51
N VAL A 67 15.12 -45.62 44.22
CA VAL A 67 16.18 -44.61 44.23
C VAL A 67 16.78 -44.44 42.84
N ASP A 68 17.07 -45.53 42.12
CA ASP A 68 17.58 -45.47 40.74
C ASP A 68 16.61 -44.73 39.79
N LYS A 69 15.29 -44.87 40.01
CA LYS A 69 14.28 -44.14 39.23
C LYS A 69 14.24 -42.66 39.60
N GLU A 70 14.29 -42.34 40.89
CA GLU A 70 14.34 -40.95 41.36
C GLU A 70 15.60 -40.24 40.83
N GLU A 71 16.77 -40.90 40.87
CA GLU A 71 18.01 -40.36 40.29
C GLU A 71 17.91 -40.18 38.76
N GLN A 72 17.25 -41.09 38.05
CA GLN A 72 16.99 -40.95 36.61
C GLN A 72 16.03 -39.80 36.31
N ASP A 73 14.97 -39.63 37.10
CA ASP A 73 14.00 -38.56 36.94
C ASP A 73 14.63 -37.19 37.26
N GLU A 74 15.48 -37.11 38.29
CA GLU A 74 16.27 -35.92 38.62
C GLU A 74 17.27 -35.57 37.50
N LEU A 75 17.98 -36.58 36.97
CA LEU A 75 18.89 -36.38 35.83
C LEU A 75 18.13 -35.91 34.58
N PHE A 76 16.95 -36.45 34.33
CA PHE A 76 16.10 -36.04 33.22
C PHE A 76 15.62 -34.59 33.39
N ALA A 77 15.21 -34.21 34.60
CA ALA A 77 14.81 -32.83 34.93
C ALA A 77 15.98 -31.85 34.74
N GLN A 78 17.18 -32.18 35.23
CA GLN A 78 18.38 -31.36 35.01
C GLN A 78 18.72 -31.24 33.52
N LEU A 79 18.65 -32.34 32.77
CA LEU A 79 18.90 -32.31 31.33
C LEU A 79 17.84 -31.49 30.59
N GLN A 80 16.57 -31.55 31.00
CA GLN A 80 15.51 -30.73 30.45
C GLN A 80 15.76 -29.24 30.75
N ASP A 81 16.10 -28.88 31.99
CA ASP A 81 16.42 -27.50 32.38
C ASP A 81 17.63 -26.97 31.58
N ASP A 82 18.68 -27.78 31.42
CA ASP A 82 19.85 -27.44 30.61
C ASP A 82 19.49 -27.25 29.13
N MET A 83 18.63 -28.11 28.57
CA MET A 83 18.15 -28.00 27.19
C MET A 83 17.29 -26.75 27.01
N GLU A 84 16.43 -26.41 27.96
CA GLU A 84 15.64 -25.18 27.94
C GLU A 84 16.52 -23.94 28.08
N ALA A 85 17.53 -23.97 28.96
CA ALA A 85 18.50 -22.89 29.12
C ALA A 85 19.30 -22.65 27.83
N ARG A 86 19.81 -23.71 27.21
CA ARG A 86 20.48 -23.62 25.89
C ARG A 86 19.54 -23.14 24.79
N THR A 87 18.29 -23.55 24.80
CA THR A 87 17.29 -23.08 23.82
C THR A 87 17.04 -21.58 23.98
N LYS A 88 16.92 -21.09 25.22
CA LYS A 88 16.78 -19.65 25.51
C LYS A 88 18.02 -18.86 25.08
N GLU A 89 19.21 -19.41 25.28
CA GLU A 89 20.48 -18.82 24.82
C GLU A 89 20.55 -18.78 23.29
N VAL A 90 20.18 -19.86 22.60
CA VAL A 90 20.11 -19.88 21.13
C VAL A 90 19.14 -18.81 20.62
N LEU A 91 17.94 -18.70 21.21
CA LEU A 91 16.97 -17.68 20.82
C LEU A 91 17.46 -16.25 21.08
N SER A 92 18.21 -16.02 22.18
CA SER A 92 18.78 -14.70 22.46
C SER A 92 19.91 -14.34 21.50
N LEU A 93 20.77 -15.30 21.16
CA LEU A 93 21.84 -15.14 20.16
C LEU A 93 21.26 -14.94 18.76
N GLU A 94 20.23 -15.69 18.37
CA GLU A 94 19.50 -15.47 17.11
C GLU A 94 18.85 -14.07 17.09
N GLY A 95 18.27 -13.63 18.20
CA GLY A 95 17.75 -12.26 18.36
C GLY A 95 18.83 -11.20 18.14
N PHE A 96 19.99 -11.37 18.78
CA PHE A 96 21.14 -10.47 18.63
C PHE A 96 21.69 -10.45 17.21
N ILE A 97 21.83 -11.62 16.56
CA ILE A 97 22.27 -11.72 15.16
C ILE A 97 21.27 -11.00 14.24
N ASN A 98 19.97 -11.18 14.46
CA ASN A 98 18.95 -10.51 13.67
C ASN A 98 18.96 -8.98 13.84
N GLU A 99 19.20 -8.48 15.06
CA GLU A 99 19.38 -7.05 15.31
C GLU A 99 20.63 -6.52 14.60
N MET A 100 21.75 -7.23 14.73
CA MET A 100 23.00 -6.86 14.05
C MET A 100 22.85 -6.87 12.52
N LEU A 101 22.11 -7.83 11.96
CA LEU A 101 21.78 -7.88 10.52
C LEU A 101 20.89 -6.71 10.09
N LYS A 102 19.91 -6.31 10.91
CA LYS A 102 19.08 -5.13 10.64
C LYS A 102 19.93 -3.86 10.64
N ASP A 103 20.82 -3.73 11.61
CA ASP A 103 21.75 -2.61 11.71
C ASP A 103 22.71 -2.54 10.52
N HIS A 104 23.21 -3.70 10.06
CA HIS A 104 24.01 -3.78 8.85
C HIS A 104 23.23 -3.33 7.62
N LYS A 105 22.01 -3.85 7.41
CA LYS A 105 21.15 -3.45 6.29
C LYS A 105 20.85 -1.95 6.30
N ARG A 106 20.55 -1.38 7.47
CA ARG A 106 20.34 0.08 7.60
C ARG A 106 21.58 0.86 7.21
N LYS A 107 22.77 0.46 7.67
CA LYS A 107 24.03 1.11 7.28
C LYS A 107 24.30 0.96 5.78
N GLU A 108 24.02 -0.21 5.22
CA GLU A 108 24.14 -0.46 3.78
C GLU A 108 23.21 0.45 2.97
N GLU A 109 21.95 0.59 3.39
CA GLU A 109 20.99 1.54 2.80
C GLU A 109 21.48 3.00 2.92
N GLU A 110 22.04 3.39 4.07
CA GLU A 110 22.64 4.72 4.28
C GLU A 110 23.85 4.95 3.35
N TYR A 111 24.72 3.96 3.18
CA TYR A 111 25.87 4.05 2.27
C TYR A 111 25.41 4.12 0.81
N VAL A 112 24.44 3.31 0.40
CA VAL A 112 23.88 3.36 -0.96
C VAL A 112 23.23 4.72 -1.21
N ALA A 113 22.44 5.24 -0.27
CA ALA A 113 21.86 6.58 -0.38
C ALA A 113 22.95 7.66 -0.50
N HIS A 114 24.02 7.56 0.29
CA HIS A 114 25.15 8.49 0.21
C HIS A 114 25.89 8.40 -1.13
N ILE A 115 26.08 7.20 -1.70
CA ILE A 115 26.67 7.00 -3.03
C ILE A 115 25.79 7.66 -4.09
N VAL A 116 24.48 7.41 -4.08
CA VAL A 116 23.54 8.03 -5.05
C VAL A 116 23.54 9.55 -4.93
N ASP A 117 23.61 10.10 -3.72
CA ASP A 117 23.72 11.55 -3.51
C ASP A 117 25.06 12.11 -4.03
N LEU A 118 26.17 11.39 -3.85
CA LEU A 118 27.47 11.77 -4.41
C LEU A 118 27.47 11.70 -5.94
N GLU A 119 26.90 10.65 -6.54
CA GLU A 119 26.75 10.52 -7.99
C GLU A 119 25.89 11.65 -8.56
N ARG A 120 24.81 12.03 -7.87
CA ARG A 120 23.97 13.17 -8.26
C ARG A 120 24.75 14.48 -8.22
N LYS A 121 25.53 14.73 -7.15
CA LYS A 121 26.38 15.91 -7.02
C LYS A 121 27.46 15.94 -8.11
N TYR A 122 28.11 14.80 -8.37
CA TYR A 122 29.12 14.67 -9.41
C TYR A 122 28.52 14.96 -10.80
N LYS A 123 27.36 14.38 -11.12
CA LYS A 123 26.66 14.63 -12.39
C LYS A 123 26.23 16.08 -12.54
N ALA A 124 25.77 16.72 -11.46
CA ALA A 124 25.44 18.15 -11.46
C ALA A 124 26.68 19.01 -11.72
N MET A 125 27.80 18.74 -11.04
CA MET A 125 29.08 19.42 -11.25
C MET A 125 29.60 19.21 -12.67
N GLN A 126 29.49 17.98 -13.20
CA GLN A 126 29.88 17.67 -14.57
C GLN A 126 29.04 18.45 -15.58
N ASN A 127 27.72 18.56 -15.36
CA ASN A 127 26.84 19.34 -16.23
C ASN A 127 27.14 20.84 -16.16
N GLN A 128 27.44 21.35 -14.97
CA GLN A 128 27.88 22.74 -14.78
C GLN A 128 29.18 23.01 -15.54
N LEU A 129 30.21 22.18 -15.34
CA LEU A 129 31.49 22.31 -16.06
C LEU A 129 31.31 22.19 -17.58
N LYS A 130 30.45 21.29 -18.06
CA LYS A 130 30.11 21.19 -19.49
C LYS A 130 29.43 22.47 -20.00
N SER A 131 28.54 23.07 -19.21
CA SER A 131 27.91 24.34 -19.55
C SER A 131 28.94 25.48 -19.60
N ASP A 132 29.86 25.53 -18.64
CA ASP A 132 30.93 26.52 -18.60
C ASP A 132 31.87 26.38 -19.80
N ILE A 133 32.24 25.15 -20.17
CA ILE A 133 33.03 24.88 -21.38
C ILE A 133 32.30 25.36 -22.63
N LYS A 134 31.00 25.05 -22.77
CA LYS A 134 30.20 25.52 -23.91
C LYS A 134 30.13 27.05 -23.97
N LEU A 135 29.93 27.70 -22.82
CA LEU A 135 29.88 29.16 -22.73
C LEU A 135 31.24 29.78 -23.10
N LEU A 136 32.34 29.24 -22.58
CA LEU A 136 33.69 29.71 -22.89
C LEU A 136 34.04 29.48 -24.36
N SER A 137 33.65 28.33 -24.92
CA SER A 137 33.79 28.05 -26.36
C SER A 137 33.01 29.04 -27.21
N GLY A 138 31.78 29.40 -26.80
CA GLY A 138 31.00 30.44 -27.47
C GLY A 138 31.67 31.82 -27.40
N LYS A 139 32.18 32.19 -26.22
CA LYS A 139 32.95 33.45 -26.05
C LYS A 139 34.21 33.47 -26.92
N LEU A 140 34.93 32.34 -27.01
CA LEU A 140 36.12 32.21 -27.85
C LEU A 140 35.75 32.40 -29.33
N ALA A 141 34.70 31.73 -29.81
CA ALA A 141 34.24 31.88 -31.20
C ALA A 141 33.88 33.34 -31.52
N THR A 142 33.14 34.03 -30.63
CA THR A 142 32.86 35.47 -30.84
C THR A 142 34.13 36.32 -30.83
N LEU A 143 35.12 35.99 -30.00
CA LEU A 143 36.39 36.72 -29.97
C LEU A 143 37.19 36.51 -31.27
N GLU A 144 37.20 35.29 -31.82
CA GLU A 144 37.81 34.97 -33.11
C GLU A 144 37.13 35.73 -34.25
N GLU A 145 35.79 35.83 -34.25
CA GLU A 145 35.04 36.67 -35.19
C GLU A 145 35.42 38.15 -35.09
N PHE A 146 35.56 38.69 -33.87
CA PHE A 146 36.02 40.06 -33.66
C PHE A 146 37.46 40.28 -34.17
N GLN A 147 38.34 39.30 -34.01
CA GLN A 147 39.71 39.38 -34.54
C GLN A 147 39.71 39.38 -36.07
N LEU A 148 38.93 38.50 -36.69
CA LEU A 148 38.80 38.41 -38.15
C LEU A 148 38.26 39.74 -38.71
N GLU A 149 37.20 40.29 -38.10
CA GLU A 149 36.62 41.55 -38.56
C GLU A 149 37.57 42.74 -38.35
N ARG A 150 38.29 42.79 -37.23
CA ARG A 150 39.35 43.80 -37.03
C ARG A 150 40.40 43.71 -38.12
N ASP A 151 40.90 42.52 -38.42
CA ASP A 151 41.95 42.32 -39.42
C ASP A 151 41.45 42.69 -40.82
N ARG A 152 40.19 42.38 -41.14
CA ARG A 152 39.52 42.82 -42.36
C ARG A 152 39.46 44.35 -42.47
N ILE A 153 39.08 45.05 -41.40
CA ILE A 153 39.03 46.52 -41.36
C ILE A 153 40.42 47.13 -41.54
N LEU A 154 41.45 46.56 -40.89
CA LEU A 154 42.83 47.02 -41.02
C LEU A 154 43.31 46.91 -42.46
N VAL A 155 43.04 45.79 -43.14
CA VAL A 155 43.39 45.62 -44.57
C VAL A 155 42.66 46.63 -45.45
N LEU A 156 41.37 46.90 -45.20
CA LEU A 156 40.63 47.92 -45.94
C LEU A 156 41.23 49.32 -45.75
N PHE A 157 41.62 49.66 -44.52
CA PHE A 157 42.24 50.95 -44.21
C PHE A 157 43.63 51.10 -44.84
N GLU A 158 44.43 50.03 -44.87
CA GLU A 158 45.72 50.02 -45.57
C GLU A 158 45.52 50.26 -47.08
N ASN A 159 44.57 49.58 -47.70
CA ASN A 159 44.24 49.77 -49.12
C ASN A 159 43.78 51.21 -49.43
N GLN A 160 42.90 51.77 -48.60
CA GLN A 160 42.44 53.16 -48.76
C GLN A 160 43.58 54.17 -48.62
N ASN A 161 44.51 53.97 -47.68
CA ASN A 161 45.68 54.84 -47.53
C ASN A 161 46.63 54.75 -48.73
N LEU A 162 46.77 53.57 -49.34
CA LEU A 162 47.57 53.42 -50.56
C LEU A 162 46.91 54.16 -51.74
N GLU A 163 45.59 54.06 -51.90
CA GLU A 163 44.84 54.79 -52.93
C GLU A 163 44.94 56.32 -52.74
N LEU A 164 44.82 56.81 -51.51
CA LEU A 164 44.99 58.24 -51.21
C LEU A 164 46.39 58.75 -51.56
N LYS A 165 47.43 57.98 -51.26
CA LYS A 165 48.81 58.36 -51.63
C LYS A 165 48.99 58.41 -53.16
N ALA A 166 48.43 57.46 -53.90
CA ALA A 166 48.49 57.47 -55.36
C ALA A 166 47.79 58.71 -55.95
N MET A 167 46.60 59.06 -55.45
CA MET A 167 45.86 60.25 -55.86
C MET A 167 46.62 61.56 -55.55
N GLU A 168 47.30 61.63 -54.40
CA GLU A 168 48.14 62.78 -54.05
C GLU A 168 49.37 62.92 -54.98
N GLU A 169 49.97 61.81 -55.40
CA GLU A 169 51.07 61.80 -56.37
C GLU A 169 50.61 62.24 -57.76
N GLU A 170 49.48 61.72 -58.25
CA GLU A 170 48.89 62.13 -59.53
C GLU A 170 48.54 63.63 -59.56
N LYS A 171 47.97 64.15 -58.46
CA LYS A 171 47.65 65.58 -58.36
C LYS A 171 48.89 66.47 -58.45
N LYS A 172 50.00 66.06 -57.81
CA LYS A 172 51.27 66.82 -57.89
C LYS A 172 51.83 66.87 -59.30
N ILE A 173 51.73 65.76 -60.04
CA ILE A 173 52.15 65.69 -61.45
C ILE A 173 51.28 66.64 -62.29
N HIS A 174 49.96 66.58 -62.12
CA HIS A 174 49.03 67.44 -62.86
C HIS A 174 49.25 68.94 -62.62
N GLU A 175 49.59 69.34 -61.40
CA GLU A 175 49.91 70.73 -61.05
C GLU A 175 51.13 71.24 -61.83
N THR A 176 52.21 70.44 -61.89
CA THR A 176 53.42 70.81 -62.64
C THR A 176 53.18 70.95 -64.15
N GLU A 177 52.34 70.09 -64.74
CA GLU A 177 52.00 70.16 -66.17
C GLU A 177 51.16 71.40 -66.53
N MET A 178 50.33 71.88 -65.61
CA MET A 178 49.50 73.06 -65.81
C MET A 178 50.32 74.36 -65.75
N GLU A 179 51.33 74.42 -64.89
CA GLU A 179 52.25 75.56 -64.80
C GLU A 179 53.06 75.75 -66.10
N GLU A 180 53.49 74.66 -66.73
CA GLU A 180 54.23 74.70 -68.00
C GLU A 180 53.37 75.22 -69.17
N LYS A 181 52.08 74.85 -69.22
CA LYS A 181 51.15 75.27 -70.29
C LYS A 181 50.81 76.76 -70.23
N LEU A 182 50.66 77.33 -69.03
CA LEU A 182 50.32 78.74 -68.83
C LEU A 182 51.43 79.72 -69.27
N ILE A 183 52.68 79.26 -69.34
CA ILE A 183 53.82 80.07 -69.80
C ILE A 183 53.80 80.24 -71.33
N VAL A 184 53.34 79.22 -72.06
CA VAL A 184 53.29 79.20 -73.53
C VAL A 184 52.14 80.08 -74.07
N GLU A 185 50.98 80.01 -73.42
CA GLU A 185 49.76 80.74 -73.83
C GLU A 185 49.90 82.28 -73.74
N ARG A 186 50.86 82.76 -72.95
CA ARG A 186 51.13 84.21 -72.76
C ARG A 186 51.83 84.87 -73.96
N GLU A 187 52.54 84.11 -74.80
CA GLU A 187 53.25 84.63 -75.98
C GLU A 187 52.39 84.61 -77.25
N GLU A 188 51.37 83.76 -77.30
CA GLU A 188 50.47 83.60 -78.46
C GLU A 188 49.42 84.74 -78.54
N MET A 189 48.92 85.22 -77.40
CA MET A 189 47.90 86.29 -77.30
C MET A 189 48.28 87.62 -77.98
N ARG A 190 49.58 87.90 -78.15
CA ARG A 190 50.04 89.17 -78.76
C ARG A 190 49.97 89.16 -80.29
N LYS A 191 49.89 87.97 -80.91
CA LYS A 191 49.74 87.80 -82.36
C LYS A 191 48.28 87.67 -82.81
N GLU A 192 47.35 87.33 -81.91
CA GLU A 192 45.97 86.98 -82.24
C GLU A 192 45.02 88.19 -82.38
N VAL A 193 45.24 89.29 -81.66
CA VAL A 193 44.38 90.51 -81.71
C VAL A 193 44.24 91.11 -83.10
N SER A 194 45.25 90.95 -83.96
CA SER A 194 45.22 91.42 -85.35
C SER A 194 44.42 90.52 -86.30
N ALA A 195 44.12 89.28 -85.90
CA ALA A 195 43.34 88.30 -86.67
C ALA A 195 41.87 88.22 -86.23
N GLU A 196 41.52 88.73 -85.04
CA GLU A 196 40.22 88.57 -84.38
C GLU A 196 39.05 89.36 -85.01
N ILE A 197 39.29 90.45 -85.73
CA ILE A 197 38.21 91.23 -86.37
C ILE A 197 37.58 90.45 -87.55
N SER A 198 38.39 89.69 -88.29
CA SER A 198 37.89 88.87 -89.41
C SER A 198 37.33 87.52 -88.96
N LYS A 199 37.69 87.06 -87.77
CA LYS A 199 37.22 85.82 -87.13
C LYS A 199 35.82 85.99 -86.51
N LEU A 200 35.50 87.18 -85.98
CA LEU A 200 34.25 87.48 -85.25
C LEU A 200 32.95 87.13 -86.01
N VAL A 201 32.96 87.28 -87.34
CA VAL A 201 31.78 87.00 -88.19
C VAL A 201 31.60 85.49 -88.45
N GLU A 202 32.69 84.74 -88.60
CA GLU A 202 32.65 83.27 -88.65
C GLU A 202 32.43 82.65 -87.27
N ASP A 203 32.88 83.32 -86.21
CA ASP A 203 32.75 82.88 -84.82
C ASP A 203 31.31 82.97 -84.32
N PHE A 204 30.48 83.88 -84.83
CA PHE A 204 29.06 83.94 -84.44
C PHE A 204 28.26 82.73 -84.94
N MET A 205 28.47 82.34 -86.21
CA MET A 205 27.86 81.15 -86.81
C MET A 205 28.35 79.87 -86.13
N ARG A 206 29.68 79.74 -85.94
CA ARG A 206 30.31 78.59 -85.29
C ARG A 206 29.95 78.48 -83.80
N SER A 207 29.81 79.61 -83.10
CA SER A 207 29.38 79.70 -81.68
C SER A 207 27.98 79.15 -81.46
N THR A 208 27.05 79.45 -82.37
CA THR A 208 25.66 79.01 -82.24
C THR A 208 25.53 77.48 -82.42
N GLU A 209 26.28 76.91 -83.35
CA GLU A 209 26.35 75.46 -83.59
C GLU A 209 27.04 74.71 -82.44
N ILE A 210 28.13 75.25 -81.89
CA ILE A 210 28.80 74.72 -80.68
C ILE A 210 27.86 74.73 -79.48
N ARG A 211 27.06 75.79 -79.31
CA ARG A 211 26.09 75.91 -78.22
C ARG A 211 24.96 74.87 -78.33
N ASN A 212 24.39 74.71 -79.52
CA ASN A 212 23.36 73.69 -79.76
C ASN A 212 23.89 72.27 -79.58
N ALA A 213 25.10 71.98 -80.07
CA ALA A 213 25.77 70.70 -79.81
C ALA A 213 26.07 70.49 -78.32
N GLY A 214 26.35 71.57 -77.58
CA GLY A 214 26.47 71.55 -76.12
C GLY A 214 25.17 71.17 -75.40
N TYR A 215 24.03 71.72 -75.84
CA TYR A 215 22.71 71.33 -75.32
C TYR A 215 22.38 69.86 -75.60
N VAL A 216 22.58 69.38 -76.83
CA VAL A 216 22.32 67.97 -77.18
C VAL A 216 23.22 67.03 -76.38
N ARG A 217 24.52 67.36 -76.19
CA ARG A 217 25.43 66.58 -75.33
C ARG A 217 25.01 66.60 -73.85
N ARG A 218 24.49 67.72 -73.34
CA ARG A 218 23.93 67.79 -71.98
C ARG A 218 22.71 66.88 -71.86
N ILE A 219 21.77 66.96 -72.79
CA ILE A 219 20.56 66.11 -72.80
C ILE A 219 20.94 64.62 -72.94
N MET A 220 21.91 64.27 -73.77
CA MET A 220 22.42 62.90 -73.86
C MET A 220 23.03 62.42 -72.53
N ARG A 221 23.85 63.24 -71.87
CA ARG A 221 24.41 62.90 -70.55
C ARG A 221 23.34 62.75 -69.49
N GLU A 222 22.34 63.63 -69.50
CA GLU A 222 21.20 63.57 -68.59
C GLU A 222 20.35 62.32 -68.86
N ASN A 223 20.04 62.00 -70.12
CA ASN A 223 19.34 60.76 -70.47
C ASN A 223 20.15 59.52 -70.08
N VAL A 224 21.47 59.53 -70.22
CA VAL A 224 22.34 58.43 -69.76
C VAL A 224 22.31 58.32 -68.24
N ALA A 225 22.39 59.44 -67.51
CA ALA A 225 22.28 59.47 -66.05
C ALA A 225 20.91 58.96 -65.58
N LEU A 226 19.82 59.44 -66.19
CA LEU A 226 18.46 58.98 -65.91
C LEU A 226 18.28 57.48 -66.21
N GLN A 227 18.86 56.98 -67.30
CA GLN A 227 18.87 55.54 -67.60
C GLN A 227 19.65 54.73 -66.57
N GLN A 228 20.76 55.26 -66.05
CA GLN A 228 21.52 54.61 -64.98
C GLN A 228 20.75 54.60 -63.65
N GLU A 229 20.12 55.72 -63.28
CA GLU A 229 19.25 55.81 -62.11
C GLU A 229 18.06 54.86 -62.22
N LEU A 230 17.42 54.79 -63.40
CA LEU A 230 16.32 53.85 -63.65
C LEU A 230 16.77 52.39 -63.52
N LYS A 231 17.96 52.04 -64.03
CA LYS A 231 18.55 50.70 -63.84
C LYS A 231 18.81 50.40 -62.36
N ALA A 232 19.33 51.36 -61.60
CA ALA A 232 19.52 51.21 -60.17
C ALA A 232 18.19 51.00 -59.43
N LEU A 233 17.15 51.74 -59.82
CA LEU A 233 15.80 51.64 -59.24
C LEU A 233 15.14 50.29 -59.59
N PHE A 234 15.32 49.77 -60.80
CA PHE A 234 14.87 48.43 -61.14
C PHE A 234 15.60 47.36 -60.33
N LYS A 235 16.92 47.50 -60.15
CA LYS A 235 17.69 46.57 -59.32
C LYS A 235 17.15 46.52 -57.89
N THR A 236 16.95 47.68 -57.25
CA THR A 236 16.38 47.73 -55.90
C THR A 236 14.94 47.23 -55.83
N TYR A 237 14.12 47.46 -56.87
CA TYR A 237 12.78 46.90 -56.97
C TYR A 237 12.79 45.36 -56.99
N TYR A 238 13.67 44.75 -57.78
CA TYR A 238 13.78 43.29 -57.84
C TYR A 238 14.33 42.70 -56.53
N GLU A 239 15.35 43.31 -55.94
CA GLU A 239 15.88 42.92 -54.63
C GLU A 239 14.79 43.01 -53.54
N MET A 240 14.00 44.09 -53.53
CA MET A 240 12.91 44.24 -52.56
C MET A 240 11.78 43.22 -52.79
N LYS A 241 11.48 42.90 -54.05
CA LYS A 241 10.49 41.89 -54.41
C LYS A 241 10.93 40.48 -53.99
N GLU A 242 12.22 40.16 -54.15
CA GLU A 242 12.81 38.91 -53.68
C GLU A 242 12.75 38.80 -52.15
N LEU A 243 13.18 39.85 -51.43
CA LEU A 243 13.09 39.91 -49.97
C LEU A 243 11.65 39.78 -49.44
N MET A 244 10.68 40.34 -50.16
CA MET A 244 9.27 40.20 -49.83
C MET A 244 8.79 38.76 -50.03
N GLY A 245 9.17 38.10 -51.13
CA GLY A 245 8.89 36.69 -51.37
C GLY A 245 9.47 35.78 -50.29
N ASP A 246 10.72 36.00 -49.90
CA ASP A 246 11.38 35.26 -48.82
C ASP A 246 10.70 35.48 -47.47
N ALA A 247 10.23 36.70 -47.21
CA ALA A 247 9.49 37.02 -45.99
C ALA A 247 8.13 36.32 -45.95
N GLU A 248 7.41 36.28 -47.07
CA GLU A 248 6.12 35.57 -47.19
C GLU A 248 6.30 34.05 -47.00
N GLN A 249 7.34 33.46 -47.58
CA GLN A 249 7.66 32.03 -47.37
C GLN A 249 8.00 31.75 -45.90
N ARG A 250 8.85 32.58 -45.28
CA ARG A 250 9.15 32.46 -43.84
C ARG A 250 7.90 32.60 -42.98
N GLU A 251 7.02 33.54 -43.29
CA GLU A 251 5.77 33.71 -42.56
C GLU A 251 4.86 32.48 -42.70
N TYR A 252 4.74 31.94 -43.92
CA TYR A 252 3.98 30.73 -44.18
C TYR A 252 4.52 29.55 -43.36
N HIS A 253 5.84 29.33 -43.37
CA HIS A 253 6.49 28.29 -42.57
C HIS A 253 6.21 28.46 -41.08
N LEU A 254 6.41 29.66 -40.53
CA LEU A 254 6.14 29.94 -39.11
C LEU A 254 4.67 29.75 -38.74
N ARG A 255 3.73 30.09 -39.64
CA ARG A 255 2.29 29.84 -39.42
C ARG A 255 1.99 28.34 -39.38
N THR A 256 2.55 27.55 -40.31
CA THR A 256 2.36 26.10 -40.32
C THR A 256 2.95 25.44 -39.08
N GLU A 257 4.17 25.81 -38.68
CA GLU A 257 4.82 25.31 -37.47
C GLU A 257 4.00 25.64 -36.21
N ASN A 258 3.55 26.90 -36.07
CA ASN A 258 2.67 27.30 -34.98
C ASN A 258 1.36 26.50 -34.94
N GLN A 259 0.79 26.17 -36.10
CA GLN A 259 -0.41 25.34 -36.16
C GLN A 259 -0.13 23.92 -35.65
N THR A 260 0.97 23.31 -36.10
CA THR A 260 1.37 21.97 -35.62
C THR A 260 1.65 21.96 -34.11
N PHE A 261 2.26 23.02 -33.56
CA PHE A 261 2.47 23.16 -32.13
C PHE A 261 1.16 23.27 -31.35
N LYS A 262 0.15 23.98 -31.88
CA LYS A 262 -1.18 24.05 -31.26
C LYS A 262 -1.83 22.66 -31.22
N ASP A 263 -1.78 21.93 -32.32
CA ASP A 263 -2.36 20.59 -32.42
C ASP A 263 -1.66 19.60 -31.45
N LEU A 264 -0.33 19.66 -31.38
CA LEU A 264 0.47 18.85 -30.45
C LEU A 264 0.14 19.21 -28.98
N LYS A 265 0.03 20.50 -28.66
CA LYS A 265 -0.36 20.96 -27.32
C LYS A 265 -1.76 20.45 -26.96
N GLU A 266 -2.70 20.50 -27.88
CA GLU A 266 -4.05 19.99 -27.65
C GLU A 266 -4.05 18.47 -27.43
N GLN A 267 -3.29 17.72 -28.21
CA GLN A 267 -3.14 16.27 -28.03
C GLN A 267 -2.51 15.93 -26.66
N LEU A 268 -1.48 16.66 -26.25
CA LEU A 268 -0.85 16.53 -24.94
C LEU A 268 -1.82 16.85 -23.81
N LEU A 269 -2.60 17.93 -23.92
CA LEU A 269 -3.64 18.29 -22.94
C LEU A 269 -4.72 17.21 -22.85
N ARG A 270 -5.18 16.67 -23.99
CA ARG A 270 -6.15 15.55 -24.01
C ARG A 270 -5.56 14.30 -23.35
N ASN A 271 -4.30 13.96 -23.62
CA ASN A 271 -3.62 12.82 -23.00
C ASN A 271 -3.46 13.02 -21.48
N ALA A 272 -3.00 14.19 -21.05
CA ALA A 272 -2.85 14.54 -19.64
C ALA A 272 -4.20 14.50 -18.91
N ASN A 273 -5.27 15.01 -19.52
CA ASN A 273 -6.61 14.98 -18.95
C ASN A 273 -7.17 13.54 -18.86
N ASN A 274 -6.91 12.69 -19.86
CA ASN A 274 -7.27 11.27 -19.80
C ASN A 274 -6.53 10.54 -18.67
N LYS A 275 -5.22 10.78 -18.53
CA LYS A 275 -4.43 10.24 -17.41
C LYS A 275 -4.95 10.74 -16.06
N HIS A 276 -5.32 12.02 -15.97
CA HIS A 276 -5.92 12.59 -14.77
C HIS A 276 -7.23 11.89 -14.39
N LYS A 277 -8.15 11.69 -15.34
CA LYS A 277 -9.40 10.94 -15.11
C LYS A 277 -9.15 9.51 -14.65
N ILE A 278 -8.13 8.84 -15.20
CA ILE A 278 -7.75 7.49 -14.75
C ILE A 278 -7.29 7.52 -13.29
N ILE A 279 -6.47 8.52 -12.92
CA ILE A 279 -6.02 8.71 -11.54
C ILE A 279 -7.21 9.00 -10.62
N GLU A 280 -8.12 9.90 -10.99
CA GLU A 280 -9.33 10.20 -10.21
C GLU A 280 -10.19 8.94 -9.99
N ASN A 281 -10.38 8.13 -11.03
CA ASN A 281 -11.10 6.86 -10.94
C ASN A 281 -10.39 5.86 -10.00
N LEU A 282 -9.07 5.75 -10.09
CA LEU A 282 -8.27 4.89 -9.21
C LEU A 282 -8.36 5.36 -7.75
N VAL A 283 -8.29 6.67 -7.50
CA VAL A 283 -8.43 7.26 -6.17
C VAL A 283 -9.83 6.99 -5.61
N SER A 284 -10.89 7.22 -6.39
CA SER A 284 -12.27 6.93 -5.96
C SER A 284 -12.46 5.44 -5.64
N ASN A 285 -11.88 4.55 -6.44
CA ASN A 285 -11.92 3.11 -6.19
C ASN A 285 -11.15 2.73 -4.92
N TYR A 286 -10.00 3.33 -4.68
CA TYR A 286 -9.21 3.14 -3.47
C TYR A 286 -9.97 3.61 -2.22
N GLU A 287 -10.64 4.77 -2.27
CA GLU A 287 -11.45 5.27 -1.16
C GLU A 287 -12.66 4.37 -0.85
N LYS A 288 -13.33 3.86 -1.89
CA LYS A 288 -14.40 2.86 -1.74
C LYS A 288 -13.87 1.58 -1.09
N LEU A 289 -12.70 1.09 -1.52
CA LEU A 289 -12.08 -0.10 -0.98
C LEU A 289 -11.65 0.10 0.49
N LYS A 290 -11.06 1.26 0.80
CA LYS A 290 -10.69 1.66 2.16
C LYS A 290 -11.92 1.71 3.08
N SER A 291 -13.03 2.26 2.60
CA SER A 291 -14.29 2.32 3.36
C SER A 291 -14.81 0.91 3.68
N LYS A 292 -14.83 0.00 2.68
CA LYS A 292 -15.17 -1.41 2.89
C LYS A 292 -14.25 -2.12 3.87
N TYR A 293 -12.95 -1.85 3.81
CA TYR A 293 -11.98 -2.42 4.75
C TYR A 293 -12.24 -1.96 6.19
N ILE A 294 -12.56 -0.68 6.38
CA ILE A 294 -12.93 -0.13 7.70
C ILE A 294 -14.20 -0.81 8.21
N GLU A 295 -15.23 -0.98 7.39
CA GLU A 295 -16.45 -1.70 7.77
C GLU A 295 -16.15 -3.16 8.13
N MET A 296 -15.38 -3.87 7.32
CA MET A 296 -15.00 -5.25 7.59
C MET A 296 -14.18 -5.39 8.88
N SER A 297 -13.31 -4.43 9.17
CA SER A 297 -12.58 -4.35 10.45
C SER A 297 -13.53 -4.17 11.64
N LYS A 298 -14.56 -3.31 11.51
CA LYS A 298 -15.60 -3.15 12.53
C LYS A 298 -16.40 -4.44 12.73
N TYR A 299 -16.82 -5.10 11.66
CA TYR A 299 -17.51 -6.39 11.76
C TYR A 299 -16.64 -7.47 12.41
N ARG A 300 -15.36 -7.56 12.03
CA ARG A 300 -14.42 -8.51 12.67
C ARG A 300 -14.34 -8.29 14.18
N LYS A 301 -14.24 -7.03 14.64
CA LYS A 301 -14.24 -6.70 16.08
C LYS A 301 -15.54 -7.13 16.75
N LEU A 302 -16.68 -6.81 16.13
CA LEU A 302 -18.00 -7.19 16.65
C LEU A 302 -18.15 -8.72 16.77
N TYR A 303 -17.72 -9.47 15.76
CA TYR A 303 -17.72 -10.94 15.80
C TYR A 303 -16.81 -11.49 16.90
N GLN A 304 -15.61 -10.90 17.09
CA GLN A 304 -14.70 -11.30 18.16
C GLN A 304 -15.32 -11.06 19.54
N ASP A 305 -15.99 -9.92 19.74
CA ASP A 305 -16.66 -9.60 21.00
C ASP A 305 -17.87 -10.49 21.25
N LEU A 306 -18.65 -10.81 20.22
CA LEU A 306 -19.77 -11.75 20.32
C LEU A 306 -19.29 -13.16 20.69
N THR A 307 -18.19 -13.62 20.09
CA THR A 307 -17.57 -14.91 20.39
C THR A 307 -17.09 -14.95 21.84
N ARG A 308 -16.40 -13.91 22.30
CA ARG A 308 -15.97 -13.78 23.70
C ARG A 308 -17.15 -13.81 24.67
N ARG A 309 -18.26 -13.12 24.35
CA ARG A 309 -19.49 -13.18 25.16
C ARG A 309 -20.05 -14.60 25.20
N SER A 310 -20.18 -15.25 24.06
CA SER A 310 -20.64 -16.64 23.98
C SER A 310 -19.78 -17.59 24.83
N ASP A 311 -18.44 -17.43 24.79
CA ASP A 311 -17.53 -18.23 25.61
C ASP A 311 -17.70 -17.97 27.11
N CYS A 312 -17.89 -16.71 27.51
CA CYS A 312 -18.20 -16.34 28.89
C CYS A 312 -19.54 -16.92 29.35
N ASP A 313 -20.57 -16.82 28.51
CA ASP A 313 -21.90 -17.37 28.79
C ASP A 313 -21.85 -18.90 28.91
N ASN A 314 -21.12 -19.58 28.03
CA ASN A 314 -20.91 -21.02 28.11
C ASN A 314 -20.17 -21.42 29.39
N LYS A 315 -19.14 -20.68 29.80
CA LYS A 315 -18.45 -20.89 31.09
C LYS A 315 -19.39 -20.69 32.28
N MET A 316 -20.26 -19.68 32.23
CA MET A 316 -21.27 -19.45 33.28
C MET A 316 -22.31 -20.58 33.31
N LYS A 317 -22.81 -21.02 32.15
CA LYS A 317 -23.72 -22.18 32.03
C LYS A 317 -23.11 -23.44 32.62
N MET A 318 -21.85 -23.75 32.29
CA MET A 318 -21.15 -24.91 32.85
C MET A 318 -21.06 -24.85 34.39
N LYS A 319 -20.79 -23.66 34.95
CA LYS A 319 -20.78 -23.45 36.42
C LYS A 319 -22.16 -23.62 37.05
N THR A 320 -23.22 -23.10 36.42
CA THR A 320 -24.59 -23.26 36.94
C THR A 320 -25.08 -24.69 36.81
N GLU A 321 -24.75 -25.39 35.73
CA GLU A 321 -25.03 -26.82 35.55
C GLU A 321 -24.32 -27.68 36.61
N ALA A 322 -23.05 -27.39 36.92
CA ALA A 322 -22.33 -28.07 37.99
C ALA A 322 -23.00 -27.84 39.35
N ARG A 323 -23.41 -26.60 39.67
CA ARG A 323 -24.17 -26.28 40.89
C ARG A 323 -25.52 -27.00 40.93
N LEU A 324 -26.23 -27.06 39.81
CA LEU A 324 -27.49 -27.80 39.69
C LEU A 324 -27.29 -29.29 39.96
N LYS A 325 -26.23 -29.91 39.44
CA LYS A 325 -25.90 -31.31 39.74
C LYS A 325 -25.69 -31.55 41.24
N VAL A 326 -24.92 -30.69 41.90
CA VAL A 326 -24.71 -30.78 43.36
C VAL A 326 -26.02 -30.60 44.13
N LEU A 327 -26.86 -29.63 43.72
CA LEU A 327 -28.14 -29.38 44.37
C LEU A 327 -29.10 -30.57 44.19
N LYS A 328 -29.16 -31.17 43.00
CA LYS A 328 -29.93 -32.39 42.72
C LYS A 328 -29.50 -33.55 43.61
N GLN A 329 -28.19 -33.80 43.73
CA GLN A 329 -27.67 -34.83 44.63
C GLN A 329 -28.06 -34.59 46.09
N ARG A 330 -28.07 -33.33 46.53
CA ARG A 330 -28.49 -32.95 47.88
C ARG A 330 -29.99 -33.16 48.10
N ILE A 331 -30.83 -32.84 47.11
CA ILE A 331 -32.26 -33.11 47.15
C ILE A 331 -32.50 -34.61 47.27
N GLU A 332 -31.86 -35.44 46.44
CA GLU A 332 -31.99 -36.89 46.52
C GLU A 332 -31.55 -37.47 47.88
N LEU A 333 -30.50 -36.89 48.49
CA LEU A 333 -30.06 -37.27 49.85
C LEU A 333 -31.16 -36.96 50.88
N VAL A 334 -31.70 -35.75 50.86
CA VAL A 334 -32.78 -35.33 51.76
C VAL A 334 -34.05 -36.16 51.53
N GLU A 335 -34.40 -36.48 50.28
CA GLU A 335 -35.53 -37.36 49.97
C GLU A 335 -35.33 -38.77 50.53
N ARG A 336 -34.12 -39.33 50.42
CA ARG A 336 -33.77 -40.62 51.02
C ARG A 336 -33.88 -40.58 52.55
N GLU A 337 -33.40 -39.52 53.19
CA GLU A 337 -33.54 -39.33 54.64
C GLU A 337 -35.00 -39.17 55.07
N ARG A 338 -35.77 -38.34 54.35
CA ARG A 338 -37.22 -38.17 54.55
C ARG A 338 -37.93 -39.50 54.43
N ASN A 339 -37.63 -40.32 53.43
CA ASN A 339 -38.22 -41.64 53.25
C ASN A 339 -37.89 -42.57 54.42
N LYS A 340 -36.63 -42.58 54.91
CA LYS A 340 -36.23 -43.36 56.09
C LYS A 340 -37.01 -42.93 57.33
N LEU A 341 -37.11 -41.62 57.58
CA LEU A 341 -37.87 -41.07 58.70
C LEU A 341 -39.35 -41.40 58.59
N MET A 342 -39.95 -41.28 57.40
CA MET A 342 -41.34 -41.67 57.15
C MET A 342 -41.58 -43.15 57.46
N SER A 343 -40.72 -44.05 56.98
CA SER A 343 -40.83 -45.49 57.29
C SER A 343 -40.65 -45.77 58.78
N SER A 344 -39.74 -45.07 59.47
CA SER A 344 -39.57 -45.20 60.91
C SER A 344 -40.81 -44.69 61.67
N ASN A 345 -41.38 -43.57 61.25
CA ASN A 345 -42.55 -42.99 61.89
C ASN A 345 -43.79 -43.88 61.68
N GLN A 346 -43.97 -44.43 60.48
CA GLN A 346 -45.02 -45.43 60.21
C GLN A 346 -44.90 -46.66 61.11
N ARG A 347 -43.68 -47.17 61.36
CA ARG A 347 -43.45 -48.27 62.30
C ARG A 347 -43.88 -47.89 63.71
N LEU A 348 -43.44 -46.72 64.20
CA LEU A 348 -43.83 -46.22 65.51
C LEU A 348 -45.35 -45.98 65.63
N GLU A 349 -46.00 -45.52 64.57
CA GLU A 349 -47.47 -45.37 64.54
C GLU A 349 -48.17 -46.73 64.67
N ILE A 350 -47.68 -47.77 64.00
CA ILE A 350 -48.19 -49.13 64.13
C ILE A 350 -47.98 -49.63 65.57
N ASP A 351 -46.79 -49.44 66.15
CA ASP A 351 -46.49 -49.84 67.53
C ASP A 351 -47.40 -49.13 68.54
N VAL A 352 -47.63 -47.83 68.36
CA VAL A 352 -48.55 -47.04 69.20
C VAL A 352 -49.99 -47.53 69.06
N GLN A 353 -50.44 -47.85 67.84
CA GLN A 353 -51.77 -48.42 67.62
C GLN A 353 -51.92 -49.79 68.30
N HIS A 354 -50.89 -50.64 68.20
CA HIS A 354 -50.86 -51.95 68.87
C HIS A 354 -50.92 -51.80 70.39
N LEU A 355 -50.07 -50.95 70.98
CA LEU A 355 -50.08 -50.63 72.41
C LEU A 355 -51.42 -50.05 72.88
N ARG A 356 -52.04 -49.17 72.09
CA ARG A 356 -53.39 -48.68 72.40
C ARG A 356 -54.42 -49.82 72.39
N GLY A 357 -54.30 -50.75 71.45
CA GLY A 357 -55.12 -51.95 71.38
C GLY A 357 -54.97 -52.83 72.62
N THR A 358 -53.74 -53.11 73.07
CA THR A 358 -53.48 -53.92 74.26
C THR A 358 -53.95 -53.23 75.54
N ILE A 359 -53.70 -51.92 75.69
CA ILE A 359 -54.23 -51.12 76.80
C ILE A 359 -55.76 -51.15 76.83
N ASN A 360 -56.41 -51.03 75.67
CA ASN A 360 -57.88 -51.10 75.60
C ASN A 360 -58.41 -52.49 75.98
N LYS A 361 -57.77 -53.57 75.54
CA LYS A 361 -58.09 -54.95 75.95
C LYS A 361 -57.95 -55.13 77.47
N ALA A 362 -56.85 -54.64 78.05
CA ALA A 362 -56.62 -54.67 79.50
C ALA A 362 -57.66 -53.81 80.25
N LYS A 363 -57.98 -52.62 79.74
CA LYS A 363 -59.02 -51.74 80.29
C LYS A 363 -60.39 -52.43 80.28
N SER A 364 -60.77 -53.10 79.19
CA SER A 364 -62.05 -53.83 79.14
C SER A 364 -62.09 -55.00 80.10
N ALA A 365 -60.99 -55.72 80.31
CA ALA A 365 -60.92 -56.79 81.30
C ALA A 365 -61.09 -56.26 82.73
N ILE A 366 -60.44 -55.14 83.06
CA ILE A 366 -60.56 -54.47 84.37
C ILE A 366 -61.98 -53.92 84.58
N LEU A 367 -62.58 -53.29 83.55
CA LEU A 367 -63.96 -52.78 83.63
C LEU A 367 -64.97 -53.92 83.77
N SER A 368 -64.82 -55.01 83.02
CA SER A 368 -65.67 -56.20 83.14
C SER A 368 -65.60 -56.81 84.55
N TYR A 369 -64.41 -56.83 85.16
CA TYR A 369 -64.25 -57.23 86.56
C TYR A 369 -64.92 -56.23 87.51
N ALA A 370 -64.68 -54.93 87.33
CA ALA A 370 -65.29 -53.89 88.17
C ALA A 370 -66.82 -53.96 88.12
N ASP A 371 -67.42 -54.03 86.92
CA ASP A 371 -68.86 -54.16 86.70
C ASP A 371 -69.41 -55.46 87.33
N SER A 372 -68.69 -56.58 87.21
CA SER A 372 -69.07 -57.85 87.84
C SER A 372 -69.04 -57.77 89.36
N THR A 373 -68.00 -57.12 89.94
CA THR A 373 -67.89 -56.92 91.39
C THR A 373 -68.86 -55.87 91.93
N ASP A 374 -69.20 -54.83 91.17
CA ASP A 374 -70.16 -53.81 91.57
C ASP A 374 -71.60 -54.31 91.44
N TYR A 375 -71.92 -55.10 90.40
CA TYR A 375 -73.17 -55.86 90.31
C TYR A 375 -73.36 -56.77 91.53
N LEU A 376 -72.30 -57.46 91.96
CA LEU A 376 -72.29 -58.25 93.19
C LEU A 376 -72.49 -57.38 94.44
N LYS A 377 -71.70 -56.32 94.65
CA LYS A 377 -71.88 -55.42 95.81
C LYS A 377 -73.28 -54.81 95.86
N GLN A 378 -73.89 -54.52 94.72
CA GLN A 378 -75.20 -53.88 94.62
C GLN A 378 -76.38 -54.85 94.76
N THR A 379 -76.21 -56.12 94.35
CA THR A 379 -77.15 -57.20 94.64
C THR A 379 -77.11 -57.60 96.12
N TYR A 380 -75.92 -57.64 96.73
CA TYR A 380 -75.76 -57.97 98.16
C TYR A 380 -76.07 -56.80 99.11
N ARG A 381 -75.94 -55.53 98.70
CA ARG A 381 -76.50 -54.40 99.48
C ARG A 381 -78.02 -54.47 99.64
N LYS A 382 -78.72 -55.25 98.80
CA LYS A 382 -80.18 -55.43 98.82
C LYS A 382 -80.62 -56.75 99.45
N VAL A 383 -79.69 -57.66 99.79
CA VAL A 383 -80.00 -59.00 100.31
C VAL A 383 -79.03 -59.32 101.46
N SER A 384 -79.52 -59.17 102.70
CA SER A 384 -78.83 -59.62 103.92
C SER A 384 -79.09 -61.10 104.11
N VAL A 385 -78.17 -61.97 103.68
CA VAL A 385 -78.17 -63.39 104.05
C VAL A 385 -76.73 -63.87 104.26
N ASP A 386 -76.42 -64.21 105.51
CA ASP A 386 -75.30 -65.07 105.92
C ASP A 386 -75.51 -66.47 105.34
N THR A 387 -74.54 -66.96 104.55
CA THR A 387 -74.34 -68.34 104.01
C THR A 387 -73.95 -68.37 102.52
N PHE A 388 -73.11 -67.42 102.08
CA PHE A 388 -72.35 -67.55 100.84
C PHE A 388 -70.97 -66.92 101.05
N ASP A 389 -69.90 -67.66 100.80
CA ASP A 389 -68.51 -67.25 101.04
C ASP A 389 -68.09 -66.25 99.94
N THR A 390 -68.61 -65.02 100.07
CA THR A 390 -68.39 -63.89 99.15
C THR A 390 -66.90 -63.62 98.91
N GLU A 391 -66.06 -63.93 99.90
CA GLU A 391 -64.61 -63.78 99.84
C GLU A 391 -63.97 -64.79 98.86
N GLN A 392 -64.39 -66.06 98.85
CA GLN A 392 -63.86 -67.08 97.94
C GLN A 392 -64.25 -66.84 96.47
N TYR A 393 -65.45 -66.30 96.21
CA TYR A 393 -65.89 -65.95 94.86
C TYR A 393 -65.14 -64.72 94.33
N LEU A 394 -64.96 -63.68 95.17
CA LEU A 394 -64.15 -62.52 94.83
C LEU A 394 -62.68 -62.89 94.59
N GLU A 395 -62.13 -63.84 95.36
CA GLU A 395 -60.80 -64.37 95.10
C GLU A 395 -60.71 -65.14 93.78
N SER A 396 -61.73 -65.92 93.43
CA SER A 396 -61.80 -66.65 92.16
C SER A 396 -61.89 -65.71 90.96
N GLU A 397 -62.72 -64.66 91.05
CA GLU A 397 -62.88 -63.65 90.01
C GLU A 397 -61.61 -62.76 89.90
N ARG A 398 -60.94 -62.48 91.03
CA ARG A 398 -59.64 -61.79 91.05
C ARG A 398 -58.55 -62.65 90.41
N GLN A 399 -58.54 -63.95 90.67
CA GLN A 399 -57.65 -64.90 89.99
C GLN A 399 -57.98 -65.01 88.49
N GLY A 400 -59.25 -64.95 88.12
CA GLY A 400 -59.71 -64.88 86.72
C GLY A 400 -59.21 -63.62 86.00
N LEU A 401 -59.35 -62.45 86.63
CA LEU A 401 -58.80 -61.19 86.12
C LEU A 401 -57.27 -61.24 86.01
N LEU A 402 -56.57 -61.75 87.02
CA LEU A 402 -55.11 -61.88 87.00
C LEU A 402 -54.65 -62.81 85.88
N LYS A 403 -55.32 -63.94 85.66
CA LYS A 403 -55.03 -64.84 84.53
C LYS A 403 -55.32 -64.18 83.19
N SER A 404 -56.47 -63.48 83.05
CA SER A 404 -56.83 -62.77 81.82
C SER A 404 -55.83 -61.63 81.50
N LEU A 405 -55.42 -60.85 82.50
CA LEU A 405 -54.38 -59.82 82.33
C LEU A 405 -53.01 -60.43 82.02
N GLN A 406 -52.68 -61.55 82.66
CA GLN A 406 -51.45 -62.29 82.37
C GLN A 406 -51.45 -62.85 80.94
N GLU A 407 -52.58 -63.37 80.45
CA GLU A 407 -52.74 -63.82 79.06
C GLU A 407 -52.64 -62.67 78.06
N ILE A 408 -53.27 -61.52 78.33
CA ILE A 408 -53.15 -60.31 77.48
C ILE A 408 -51.70 -59.83 77.42
N LEU A 409 -50.98 -59.84 78.55
CA LEU A 409 -49.57 -59.46 78.60
C LEU A 409 -48.66 -60.50 77.92
N CYS A 410 -48.92 -61.79 78.10
CA CYS A 410 -48.16 -62.85 77.43
C CYS A 410 -48.38 -62.83 75.91
N ALA A 411 -49.62 -62.64 75.45
CA ALA A 411 -49.95 -62.46 74.04
C ALA A 411 -49.26 -61.21 73.46
N HIS A 412 -49.22 -60.10 74.20
CA HIS A 412 -48.49 -58.90 73.76
C HIS A 412 -46.97 -59.13 73.66
N VAL A 413 -46.38 -59.85 74.62
CA VAL A 413 -44.95 -60.17 74.60
C VAL A 413 -44.61 -61.12 73.44
N GLN A 414 -45.46 -62.10 73.13
CA GLN A 414 -45.29 -62.99 71.98
C GLN A 414 -45.47 -62.25 70.63
N GLU A 415 -46.51 -61.42 70.49
CA GLU A 415 -46.72 -60.62 69.27
C GLU A 415 -45.58 -59.60 69.02
N ASN A 416 -44.99 -59.03 70.08
CA ASN A 416 -43.84 -58.12 69.96
C ASN A 416 -42.54 -58.80 69.47
N GLU A 417 -42.36 -60.10 69.75
CA GLU A 417 -41.23 -60.88 69.23
C GLU A 417 -41.40 -61.15 67.73
N ASP A 418 -42.62 -61.45 67.27
CA ASP A 418 -42.92 -61.70 65.84
C ASP A 418 -42.83 -60.42 64.98
N ILE A 419 -43.14 -59.25 65.54
CA ILE A 419 -43.03 -57.95 64.84
C ILE A 419 -41.55 -57.52 64.69
N ARG A 420 -40.63 -58.05 65.52
CA ARG A 420 -39.23 -57.62 65.57
C ARG A 420 -38.37 -58.09 64.39
N THR A 421 -38.87 -59.00 63.53
CA THR A 421 -38.13 -59.45 62.35
C THR A 421 -38.99 -59.63 61.10
N PRO A 422 -39.08 -58.60 60.25
CA PRO A 422 -39.15 -58.78 58.81
C PRO A 422 -38.11 -57.86 58.16
N SER A 423 -36.83 -58.17 58.33
CA SER A 423 -35.73 -57.40 57.71
C SER A 423 -34.99 -58.17 56.61
N ILE A 424 -35.45 -59.37 56.23
CA ILE A 424 -34.79 -60.17 55.17
C ILE A 424 -35.63 -60.29 53.89
N GLU A 425 -36.95 -60.10 53.92
CA GLU A 425 -37.80 -60.33 52.73
C GLU A 425 -37.97 -59.11 51.80
N THR A 426 -37.41 -57.94 52.13
CA THR A 426 -37.52 -56.74 51.26
C THR A 426 -36.37 -56.57 50.27
N LEU A 427 -35.47 -57.56 50.14
CA LEU A 427 -34.44 -57.54 49.09
C LEU A 427 -35.00 -57.82 47.67
N GLU A 428 -36.23 -58.32 47.53
CA GLU A 428 -36.79 -58.63 46.20
C GLU A 428 -37.46 -57.46 45.47
N ARG A 429 -37.59 -56.27 46.08
CA ARG A 429 -38.25 -55.11 45.43
C ARG A 429 -37.41 -53.84 45.30
N SER A 430 -36.17 -53.84 45.78
CA SER A 430 -35.28 -52.70 45.55
C SER A 430 -34.58 -52.85 44.20
N LYS A 431 -35.19 -52.30 43.13
CA LYS A 431 -34.54 -52.13 41.83
C LYS A 431 -33.37 -51.14 41.97
N SER A 432 -32.21 -51.60 42.45
CA SER A 432 -30.95 -50.86 42.32
C SER A 432 -30.60 -50.78 40.83
N SER A 433 -30.53 -49.57 40.29
CA SER A 433 -30.46 -49.26 38.85
C SER A 433 -29.12 -49.57 38.18
N ILE A 434 -28.40 -50.61 38.61
CA ILE A 434 -27.04 -50.92 38.13
C ILE A 434 -26.97 -52.30 37.43
N TYR A 435 -27.97 -53.17 37.65
CA TYR A 435 -28.01 -54.52 37.06
C TYR A 435 -29.39 -54.83 36.47
N ARG A 436 -29.44 -55.58 35.37
CA ARG A 436 -30.67 -56.16 34.79
C ARG A 436 -30.64 -57.68 34.86
N ILE A 437 -31.80 -58.31 34.97
CA ILE A 437 -31.95 -59.77 34.97
C ILE A 437 -32.03 -60.24 33.50
N GLY A 438 -31.12 -61.12 33.09
CA GLY A 438 -31.18 -61.82 31.79
C GLY A 438 -31.39 -63.32 31.99
N ASP A 439 -31.60 -64.05 30.89
CA ASP A 439 -31.99 -65.49 30.89
C ASP A 439 -30.97 -66.46 31.51
N ALA A 440 -29.82 -65.98 32.00
CA ALA A 440 -28.84 -66.78 32.75
C ALA A 440 -28.30 -66.07 34.02
N GLY A 441 -28.96 -65.02 34.51
CA GLY A 441 -28.60 -64.33 35.76
C GLY A 441 -28.47 -62.80 35.66
N PHE A 442 -27.88 -62.19 36.71
CA PHE A 442 -27.73 -60.73 36.81
C PHE A 442 -26.58 -60.21 35.93
N VAL A 443 -26.89 -59.26 35.03
CA VAL A 443 -25.93 -58.63 34.11
C VAL A 443 -25.77 -57.14 34.47
N PRO A 444 -24.53 -56.62 34.64
CA PRO A 444 -24.29 -55.20 34.86
C PRO A 444 -24.71 -54.37 33.64
N LEU A 445 -25.37 -53.23 33.86
CA LEU A 445 -25.64 -52.25 32.80
C LEU A 445 -24.32 -51.57 32.41
N THR A 446 -23.63 -52.10 31.40
CA THR A 446 -22.60 -51.31 30.69
C THR A 446 -23.30 -50.14 29.99
N GLN A 447 -22.77 -48.94 30.18
CA GLN A 447 -23.26 -47.69 29.58
C GLN A 447 -23.51 -47.87 28.07
N PRO A 448 -24.59 -47.29 27.51
CA PRO A 448 -24.75 -47.28 26.07
C PRO A 448 -23.53 -46.61 25.44
N SER A 449 -22.95 -47.26 24.45
CA SER A 449 -21.88 -46.69 23.65
C SER A 449 -22.31 -45.31 23.13
N LEU A 450 -21.38 -44.37 23.10
CA LEU A 450 -21.54 -43.00 22.57
C LEU A 450 -22.24 -42.95 21.20
N MET A 451 -22.27 -44.06 20.46
CA MET A 451 -22.91 -44.22 19.16
C MET A 451 -24.45 -44.34 19.21
N GLU A 452 -25.05 -44.63 20.38
CA GLU A 452 -26.50 -44.84 20.55
C GLU A 452 -27.23 -43.52 20.92
N LEU A 453 -26.56 -42.62 21.64
CA LEU A 453 -27.08 -41.27 21.97
C LEU A 453 -27.22 -40.34 20.75
N PHE A 454 -26.52 -40.62 19.65
CA PHE A 454 -26.66 -39.84 18.40
C PHE A 454 -27.77 -40.35 17.47
N LYS A 455 -28.44 -41.47 17.78
CA LYS A 455 -29.51 -42.02 16.94
C LYS A 455 -30.93 -41.66 17.40
N GLU A 456 -31.09 -41.17 18.63
CA GLU A 456 -32.41 -40.98 19.27
C GLU A 456 -32.79 -39.51 19.53
N THR A 457 -32.33 -38.59 18.67
CA THR A 457 -32.88 -37.23 18.57
C THR A 457 -33.22 -36.90 17.11
N ARG A 458 -34.32 -37.48 16.65
CA ARG A 458 -35.15 -36.90 15.59
C ARG A 458 -36.60 -36.90 16.08
N PRO A 459 -37.20 -35.74 16.43
CA PRO A 459 -38.64 -35.65 16.41
C PRO A 459 -39.12 -35.51 14.96
N SER A 460 -40.14 -36.30 14.64
CA SER A 460 -41.00 -36.22 13.47
C SER A 460 -41.74 -34.87 13.40
N GLN A 461 -41.97 -34.40 12.17
CA GLN A 461 -42.77 -33.25 11.78
C GLN A 461 -44.25 -33.44 12.24
N ASP A 462 -45.06 -32.41 12.54
CA ASP A 462 -45.68 -31.37 11.69
C ASP A 462 -46.55 -30.42 12.59
N PRO A 463 -47.38 -29.48 12.09
CA PRO A 463 -47.09 -28.27 11.32
C PRO A 463 -47.68 -27.01 12.00
N LEU A 464 -47.01 -25.86 11.94
CA LEU A 464 -47.57 -24.48 11.88
C LEU A 464 -46.49 -23.47 12.34
N THR A 465 -45.69 -22.98 11.40
CA THR A 465 -45.20 -21.60 11.41
C THR A 465 -44.79 -21.22 10.01
N THR A 466 -45.76 -20.81 9.21
CA THR A 466 -45.57 -20.21 7.88
C THR A 466 -45.29 -18.73 8.08
N ALA A 467 -44.02 -18.31 8.12
CA ALA A 467 -43.57 -16.96 7.74
C ALA A 467 -42.07 -16.73 8.00
N ALA A 468 -41.16 -17.49 7.37
CA ALA A 468 -39.75 -17.07 7.29
C ALA A 468 -38.93 -17.77 6.20
N ASP A 469 -39.53 -18.25 5.10
CA ASP A 469 -38.74 -18.76 3.98
C ASP A 469 -39.45 -18.57 2.65
N ARG A 470 -39.39 -17.34 2.15
CA ARG A 470 -39.49 -17.03 0.72
C ARG A 470 -38.62 -15.81 0.45
N ARG A 471 -37.33 -16.04 0.20
CA ARG A 471 -36.44 -15.15 -0.59
C ARG A 471 -35.04 -15.73 -0.79
N VAL A 472 -34.92 -16.98 -1.23
CA VAL A 472 -33.70 -17.45 -1.90
C VAL A 472 -34.09 -18.38 -3.05
N SER A 473 -34.40 -17.79 -4.20
CA SER A 473 -34.33 -18.40 -5.54
C SER A 473 -34.63 -17.30 -6.55
N GLN A 474 -33.61 -16.51 -6.89
CA GLN A 474 -33.47 -15.79 -8.17
C GLN A 474 -32.12 -15.07 -8.15
N LEU A 475 -31.12 -15.72 -8.77
CA LEU A 475 -30.06 -15.16 -9.62
C LEU A 475 -28.93 -16.19 -9.70
N GLU A 476 -29.19 -17.23 -10.49
CA GLU A 476 -28.14 -17.84 -11.29
C GLU A 476 -27.66 -16.78 -12.29
N HIS A 477 -26.37 -16.45 -12.27
CA HIS A 477 -25.49 -16.32 -13.44
C HIS A 477 -24.12 -15.81 -13.00
N GLY A 478 -23.09 -16.65 -13.22
CA GLY A 478 -21.76 -16.17 -13.61
C GLY A 478 -20.68 -16.09 -12.53
N LEU A 479 -20.10 -17.23 -12.16
CA LEU A 479 -18.65 -17.30 -11.91
C LEU A 479 -18.13 -18.61 -12.50
N PHE A 480 -17.74 -18.54 -13.77
CA PHE A 480 -16.76 -19.46 -14.33
C PHE A 480 -15.39 -19.00 -13.84
N ILE A 481 -14.71 -19.84 -13.07
CA ILE A 481 -13.29 -19.74 -12.77
C ILE A 481 -12.58 -20.71 -13.72
N PRO A 482 -11.80 -20.26 -14.71
CA PRO A 482 -10.85 -21.12 -15.38
C PRO A 482 -9.55 -21.20 -14.58
N ARG A 483 -9.14 -22.45 -14.34
CA ARG A 483 -7.84 -22.86 -13.79
C ARG A 483 -6.67 -22.37 -14.65
N GLU A 484 -5.55 -22.17 -13.94
CA GLU A 484 -4.15 -22.23 -14.35
C GLU A 484 -3.86 -22.65 -15.81
N ARG A 485 -3.12 -21.77 -16.51
CA ARG A 485 -2.03 -22.18 -17.40
C ARG A 485 -0.78 -21.39 -17.06
N GLN A 486 0.26 -22.15 -16.75
CA GLN A 486 1.63 -21.76 -16.60
C GLN A 486 2.32 -21.75 -17.98
N ILE A 487 3.29 -20.83 -18.15
CA ILE A 487 4.46 -20.90 -19.06
C ILE A 487 4.12 -20.55 -20.54
N GLU A 488 4.83 -19.73 -21.33
CA GLU A 488 6.22 -19.22 -21.38
C GLU A 488 6.29 -17.97 -22.30
N ASN A 489 7.33 -17.14 -22.15
CA ASN A 489 7.94 -16.26 -23.16
C ASN A 489 7.14 -15.05 -23.70
N ALA A 490 7.62 -13.84 -23.37
CA ALA A 490 8.04 -12.83 -24.37
C ALA A 490 8.61 -11.58 -23.68
N TYR A 491 9.92 -11.42 -23.80
CA TYR A 491 10.69 -10.19 -23.95
C TYR A 491 10.33 -8.97 -23.09
N LEU A 492 11.17 -8.82 -22.06
CA LEU A 492 11.62 -7.55 -21.52
C LEU A 492 12.08 -6.64 -22.69
N ILE A 493 11.40 -5.51 -22.91
CA ILE A 493 11.91 -4.41 -23.73
C ILE A 493 12.29 -3.30 -22.76
N ASP A 494 13.60 -3.22 -22.51
CA ASP A 494 14.28 -2.03 -22.01
C ASP A 494 14.13 -0.94 -23.07
N VAL A 495 13.60 0.22 -22.69
CA VAL A 495 13.62 1.40 -23.56
C VAL A 495 14.73 2.31 -23.06
N GLU A 496 15.95 2.00 -23.52
CA GLU A 496 17.01 2.98 -23.62
C GLU A 496 16.55 4.07 -24.59
N ILE A 497 16.48 5.31 -24.10
CA ILE A 497 16.22 6.49 -24.94
C ILE A 497 17.53 6.83 -25.64
N GLY A 498 17.77 6.16 -26.77
CA GLY A 498 18.75 6.52 -27.79
C GLY A 498 18.05 7.28 -28.92
N SER A 499 18.59 8.46 -29.23
CA SER A 499 18.24 9.27 -30.39
C SER A 499 18.72 8.60 -31.67
N ASP A 500 17.81 8.33 -32.61
CA ASP A 500 18.18 8.18 -34.02
C ASP A 500 17.25 9.02 -34.89
N PHE A 501 17.90 9.95 -35.59
CA PHE A 501 17.36 10.96 -36.48
C PHE A 501 17.42 10.37 -37.89
N PHE A 502 16.27 10.26 -38.58
CA PHE A 502 16.25 9.93 -40.01
C PHE A 502 15.82 11.16 -40.80
N VAL A 503 16.78 11.74 -41.54
CA VAL A 503 16.56 12.76 -42.57
C VAL A 503 16.37 12.03 -43.89
N SER A 504 15.23 12.23 -44.54
CA SER A 504 15.05 11.88 -45.95
C SER A 504 15.24 13.13 -46.79
N SER A 505 16.39 13.23 -47.46
CA SER A 505 16.61 14.07 -48.62
C SER A 505 16.24 13.29 -49.87
N SER A 506 15.36 13.84 -50.70
CA SER A 506 15.21 13.40 -52.09
C SER A 506 14.65 14.56 -52.92
N GLY A 507 15.55 15.32 -53.55
CA GLY A 507 15.26 16.06 -54.77
C GLY A 507 15.48 15.15 -55.99
N PRO A 508 14.96 15.54 -57.16
CA PRO A 508 15.52 15.08 -58.42
C PRO A 508 15.99 16.28 -59.27
N GLU A 509 17.30 16.31 -59.54
CA GLU A 509 17.88 16.84 -60.78
C GLU A 509 17.81 15.73 -61.84
N MET A 510 17.35 16.06 -63.05
CA MET A 510 17.77 15.50 -64.36
C MET A 510 17.31 16.54 -65.42
N VAL A 511 18.20 17.36 -65.99
CA VAL A 511 19.08 17.13 -67.15
C VAL A 511 18.38 17.40 -68.48
N ASP A 512 18.94 18.36 -69.20
CA ASP A 512 18.66 18.77 -70.57
C ASP A 512 18.80 17.63 -71.58
N GLU A 513 17.88 17.56 -72.55
CA GLU A 513 18.11 16.97 -73.87
C GLU A 513 17.60 17.94 -74.95
N VAL A 514 18.48 18.23 -75.90
CA VAL A 514 18.33 19.06 -77.10
C VAL A 514 18.21 18.11 -78.32
N GLU A 515 17.70 18.66 -79.44
CA GLU A 515 17.79 18.15 -80.84
C GLU A 515 16.58 17.28 -81.28
N GLU A 516 15.87 17.47 -82.41
CA GLU A 516 16.04 18.30 -83.62
C GLU A 516 14.72 18.34 -84.45
N VAL A 517 14.46 19.50 -85.07
CA VAL A 517 13.98 19.83 -86.46
C VAL A 517 12.75 19.16 -87.12
N ALA A 518 11.81 20.02 -87.56
CA ALA A 518 11.31 20.23 -88.95
C ALA A 518 10.14 21.25 -88.90
N GLU A 519 10.30 22.51 -89.29
CA GLU A 519 10.22 23.14 -90.64
C GLU A 519 8.78 23.47 -91.13
N GLU A 520 8.73 24.53 -91.96
CA GLU A 520 7.61 25.22 -92.66
C GLU A 520 6.94 26.37 -91.87
N GLU A 521 7.33 27.64 -92.10
CA GLU A 521 6.89 28.58 -93.17
C GLU A 521 5.46 29.12 -92.91
N GLU A 522 5.06 30.39 -93.04
CA GLU A 522 5.60 31.62 -93.62
C GLU A 522 4.66 32.79 -93.17
N GLU A 523 5.15 34.04 -93.29
CA GLU A 523 4.40 35.32 -93.38
C GLU A 523 3.53 35.79 -92.19
N GLY A 524 3.43 37.06 -91.80
CA GLY A 524 3.68 38.32 -92.48
C GLY A 524 2.50 39.27 -92.17
N GLU A 525 2.84 40.45 -91.62
CA GLU A 525 2.10 41.73 -91.72
C GLU A 525 0.79 42.02 -90.95
N SER A 526 0.92 43.02 -90.06
CA SER A 526 0.09 44.23 -89.87
C SER A 526 -1.32 44.31 -90.45
N SER A 527 -2.27 44.80 -89.64
CA SER A 527 -2.81 46.19 -89.73
C SER A 527 -4.20 46.34 -89.09
N SER A 528 -4.30 47.34 -88.19
CA SER A 528 -5.40 48.25 -87.86
C SER A 528 -6.89 47.93 -88.14
N GLY A 529 -7.73 48.23 -87.13
CA GLY A 529 -8.71 49.34 -87.27
C GLY A 529 -10.20 49.04 -87.14
N ASP A 530 -10.81 49.65 -86.09
CA ASP A 530 -12.18 50.17 -85.91
C ASP A 530 -13.44 49.29 -86.10
N GLU A 531 -14.32 49.26 -85.09
CA GLU A 531 -15.55 50.10 -85.02
C GLU A 531 -16.42 49.81 -83.77
N VAL A 532 -17.08 50.89 -83.33
CA VAL A 532 -18.01 51.15 -82.20
C VAL A 532 -19.42 50.58 -82.57
N PRO A 533 -20.46 50.31 -81.71
CA PRO A 533 -21.04 51.30 -80.78
C PRO A 533 -21.91 50.90 -79.55
N ALA A 534 -22.22 51.98 -78.79
CA ALA A 534 -23.50 52.36 -78.15
C ALA A 534 -23.75 52.17 -76.63
N LEU A 535 -24.09 53.31 -75.99
CA LEU A 535 -24.57 53.54 -74.60
C LEU A 535 -26.08 53.23 -74.45
N PRO A 536 -26.67 53.28 -73.22
CA PRO A 536 -27.22 54.56 -72.72
C PRO A 536 -27.19 54.81 -71.19
N LEU A 537 -27.42 56.09 -70.86
CA LEU A 537 -27.53 56.79 -69.56
C LEU A 537 -28.50 56.21 -68.50
N ARG A 538 -28.22 56.52 -67.21
CA ARG A 538 -29.20 57.20 -66.32
C ARG A 538 -28.54 58.05 -65.23
N ARG A 539 -29.30 59.03 -64.75
CA ARG A 539 -28.98 60.31 -64.10
C ARG A 539 -29.49 60.31 -62.63
N VAL A 540 -29.24 61.41 -61.87
CA VAL A 540 -29.97 61.95 -60.66
C VAL A 540 -29.25 61.62 -59.33
N THR A 541 -28.94 62.51 -58.36
CA THR A 541 -29.06 63.98 -58.12
C THR A 541 -28.18 64.42 -56.94
N GLU A 542 -27.68 65.64 -57.04
CA GLU A 542 -27.52 66.73 -56.05
C GLU A 542 -27.87 66.59 -54.53
N LYS A 543 -27.04 67.35 -53.78
CA LYS A 543 -27.29 68.25 -52.61
C LYS A 543 -27.02 67.76 -51.18
N GLY A 544 -26.21 68.57 -50.47
CA GLY A 544 -26.58 69.03 -49.12
C GLY A 544 -25.53 68.98 -48.01
N GLU A 545 -24.67 70.00 -47.94
CA GLU A 545 -24.33 70.82 -46.75
C GLU A 545 -23.69 70.22 -45.45
N SER A 546 -22.43 70.65 -45.23
CA SER A 546 -21.96 71.53 -44.12
C SER A 546 -21.76 71.06 -42.66
N LYS A 547 -20.49 71.24 -42.20
CA LYS A 547 -19.98 71.73 -40.88
C LYS A 547 -20.12 70.78 -39.66
N GLN A 548 -19.22 70.70 -38.66
CA GLN A 548 -18.25 71.65 -38.09
C GLN A 548 -17.22 70.92 -37.17
N LEU A 549 -16.04 71.56 -37.07
CA LEU A 549 -14.95 71.58 -36.07
C LEU A 549 -15.01 70.79 -34.74
N ILE A 550 -13.81 70.35 -34.25
CA ILE A 550 -13.15 70.73 -32.97
C ILE A 550 -11.63 70.37 -33.00
N VAL A 551 -10.78 71.37 -33.29
CA VAL A 551 -9.75 72.08 -32.48
C VAL A 551 -8.97 71.37 -31.32
N GLU A 552 -7.63 71.49 -31.46
CA GLU A 552 -6.51 71.68 -30.49
C GLU A 552 -6.04 70.59 -29.49
N LYS A 553 -4.72 70.30 -29.52
CA LYS A 553 -3.75 71.01 -28.65
C LYS A 553 -2.28 70.78 -29.03
N THR A 554 -1.51 71.83 -28.77
CA THR A 554 -0.11 72.14 -29.05
C THR A 554 0.86 71.55 -28.02
N SER A 555 2.14 71.42 -28.39
CA SER A 555 3.24 71.98 -27.57
C SER A 555 4.52 72.13 -28.38
N SER A 556 5.13 73.29 -28.16
CA SER A 556 6.29 73.90 -28.80
C SER A 556 7.58 73.65 -28.01
N ILE A 557 8.73 73.55 -28.68
CA ILE A 557 10.02 73.98 -28.13
C ILE A 557 10.77 74.79 -29.19
N VAL A 558 11.19 75.98 -28.77
CA VAL A 558 11.90 77.03 -29.50
C VAL A 558 13.39 76.95 -29.16
N TYR A 559 14.26 77.07 -30.17
CA TYR A 559 15.56 77.71 -30.03
C TYR A 559 15.80 78.58 -31.27
N SER A 560 15.94 79.88 -31.04
CA SER A 560 16.39 80.88 -32.02
C SER A 560 17.91 80.92 -32.08
N SER A 561 18.45 81.09 -33.29
CA SER A 561 19.62 81.94 -33.62
C SER A 561 19.88 81.89 -35.15
N PRO A 562 20.59 82.87 -35.74
CA PRO A 562 20.01 83.71 -36.79
C PRO A 562 20.73 83.66 -38.15
N SER A 563 20.07 84.29 -39.14
CA SER A 563 20.65 84.99 -40.31
C SER A 563 21.31 84.15 -41.41
N ALA A 564 20.58 83.99 -42.53
CA ALA A 564 21.14 83.78 -43.86
C ALA A 564 20.24 84.32 -45.00
N GLU A 565 19.44 85.37 -44.75
CA GLU A 565 18.57 86.00 -45.77
C GLU A 565 18.93 87.46 -46.09
N GLU A 566 20.03 87.98 -45.55
CA GLU A 566 20.48 89.36 -45.82
C GLU A 566 21.52 89.51 -46.94
N VAL A 567 21.84 88.43 -47.67
CA VAL A 567 22.84 88.45 -48.75
C VAL A 567 22.22 88.38 -50.17
N ILE A 568 20.94 88.05 -50.30
CA ILE A 568 20.30 87.87 -51.62
C ILE A 568 19.57 89.13 -52.13
N SER A 569 19.34 90.14 -51.28
CA SER A 569 18.62 91.37 -51.67
C SER A 569 19.53 92.53 -52.16
N ARG A 570 20.84 92.29 -52.38
CA ARG A 570 21.77 93.31 -52.92
C ARG A 570 22.28 93.04 -54.34
N TYR A 571 21.86 91.95 -54.98
CA TYR A 571 22.25 91.62 -56.35
C TYR A 571 21.13 91.77 -57.40
N SER A 572 19.92 92.17 -57.00
CA SER A 572 18.80 92.42 -57.94
C SER A 572 18.63 93.90 -58.35
N VAL A 573 19.50 94.80 -57.89
CA VAL A 573 19.38 96.25 -58.15
C VAL A 573 20.38 96.75 -59.21
N LEU A 574 21.32 95.92 -59.69
CA LEU A 574 22.27 96.32 -60.74
C LEU A 574 21.91 95.79 -62.14
N THR A 575 20.77 95.12 -62.30
CA THR A 575 20.28 94.62 -63.59
C THR A 575 19.12 95.43 -64.18
N SER A 576 18.57 96.41 -63.44
CA SER A 576 17.52 97.30 -63.96
C SER A 576 18.12 98.53 -64.65
N ASP A 577 19.18 99.13 -64.09
CA ASP A 577 19.77 100.38 -64.61
C ASP A 577 20.66 100.18 -65.85
N PHE A 578 21.00 98.93 -66.19
CA PHE A 578 21.77 98.58 -67.40
C PHE A 578 20.88 98.22 -68.61
N LEU A 579 19.57 98.05 -68.41
CA LEU A 579 18.61 97.81 -69.49
C LEU A 579 17.91 99.11 -69.94
N GLU A 580 17.88 100.15 -69.09
CA GLU A 580 17.33 101.48 -69.44
C GLU A 580 18.32 102.33 -70.27
N THR A 581 19.62 102.02 -70.26
CA THR A 581 20.65 102.72 -71.07
C THR A 581 20.86 102.11 -72.46
N ILE A 582 20.22 100.98 -72.78
CA ILE A 582 20.30 100.35 -74.10
C ILE A 582 19.09 100.70 -74.99
N GLU A 583 17.95 101.12 -74.42
CA GLU A 583 16.82 101.67 -75.20
C GLU A 583 16.98 103.16 -75.57
N GLU A 584 17.90 103.91 -74.93
CA GLU A 584 18.15 105.33 -75.27
C GLU A 584 19.23 105.56 -76.35
N ILE A 585 19.88 104.53 -76.90
CA ILE A 585 20.89 104.67 -77.98
C ILE A 585 20.37 104.19 -79.35
N GLN A 586 19.11 103.73 -79.48
CA GLN A 586 18.53 103.30 -80.77
C GLN A 586 17.47 104.25 -81.38
N ILE A 587 17.39 105.53 -80.95
CA ILE A 587 16.50 106.52 -81.58
C ILE A 587 17.23 107.69 -82.28
N GLU A 588 18.57 107.74 -82.30
CA GLU A 588 19.32 108.70 -83.14
C GLU A 588 20.23 108.00 -84.17
N GLU A 589 19.62 107.28 -85.13
CA GLU A 589 20.21 107.07 -86.47
C GLU A 589 19.09 106.65 -87.45
N GLY A 590 18.33 107.65 -87.89
CA GLY A 590 17.19 107.45 -88.78
C GLY A 590 16.42 108.72 -89.20
N MET A 591 17.05 109.91 -89.18
CA MET A 591 16.76 111.06 -90.05
C MET A 591 17.90 112.08 -89.99
#